data_AF-L9ZLY6-F1
#
_entry.id   AF-L9ZLY6-F1
#
_cell.length_a   1.000
_cell.length_b   1.000
_cell.length_c   1.000
_cell.angle_alpha   90.00
_cell.angle_beta   90.00
_cell.angle_gamma   90.00
#
_symmetry.space_group_name_H-M   'P 1'
#
loop_
_entity.id
_entity.type
_entity.pdbx_description
1 polymer ?
#
loop_
_entity_poly.entity_id
_entity_poly.type
_entity_poly.pdbx_seq_one_letter_code
_entity_poly.pdbx_strand_id
1 'polypeptide(L)'
;MSAETASEILRREVSKAALEAAGITPPNPSEAKRVDVSGPKNNTERWIAIPAAEGTTFSYNENENIAEVQRDSESFVRATARDGDIIVEDVKLGDEVTNRALRILQSSDEFDQALDNADVDDVMTDKVAANFDRESGITRAFVPTTLENGETLMLMAEIDENESLKSVYGLPSSSSGISTQDDDDIECWIGCISFGITCANVCTPCASAPTIPTCAPCAVCVGATAAAACARECDIPKFW
;
A
#
# COMPACT_ATOMS: atom_id res chain seq x y z
N MET A 1 4.80 27.03 7.44
CA MET A 1 5.55 26.86 6.18
C MET A 1 5.26 28.06 5.29
N SER A 2 6.16 28.46 4.38
CA SER A 2 5.89 29.58 3.46
C SER A 2 5.09 29.12 2.24
N ALA A 3 4.28 30.02 1.68
CA ALA A 3 3.54 29.76 0.44
C ALA A 3 4.48 29.56 -0.76
N GLU A 4 5.68 30.13 -0.72
CA GLU A 4 6.70 29.97 -1.76
C GLU A 4 7.20 28.51 -1.82
N THR A 5 7.58 27.93 -0.69
CA THR A 5 7.99 26.51 -0.61
C THR A 5 6.86 25.57 -1.06
N ALA A 6 5.63 25.82 -0.61
CA ALA A 6 4.49 25.02 -1.06
C ALA A 6 4.24 25.15 -2.57
N SER A 7 4.45 26.34 -3.15
CA SER A 7 4.34 26.56 -4.60
C SER A 7 5.41 25.79 -5.39
N GLU A 8 6.63 25.71 -4.86
CA GLU A 8 7.71 24.91 -5.48
C GLU A 8 7.38 23.42 -5.46
N ILE A 9 6.84 22.91 -4.35
CA ILE A 9 6.40 21.51 -4.23
C ILE A 9 5.32 21.19 -5.27
N LEU A 10 4.31 22.04 -5.40
CA LEU A 10 3.24 21.85 -6.39
C LEU A 10 3.73 21.89 -7.85
N ARG A 11 4.91 22.47 -8.10
CA ARG A 11 5.53 22.50 -9.44
C ARG A 11 6.43 21.29 -9.73
N ARG A 12 6.71 20.44 -8.74
CA ARG A 12 7.47 19.20 -8.97
C ARG A 12 6.66 18.27 -9.86
N GLU A 13 7.37 17.54 -10.73
CA GLU A 13 6.73 16.63 -11.69
C GLU A 13 5.91 15.55 -10.98
N VAL A 14 6.39 15.01 -9.85
CA VAL A 14 5.63 14.04 -9.05
C VAL A 14 4.31 14.62 -8.52
N SER A 15 4.32 15.87 -8.06
CA SER A 15 3.11 16.57 -7.60
C SER A 15 2.12 16.81 -8.73
N LYS A 16 2.62 17.22 -9.91
CA LYS A 16 1.80 17.42 -11.10
C LYS A 16 1.14 16.11 -11.53
N ALA A 17 1.91 15.02 -11.59
CA ALA A 17 1.41 13.71 -11.96
C ALA A 17 0.29 13.23 -11.02
N ALA A 18 0.48 13.37 -9.70
CA ALA A 18 -0.57 13.01 -8.74
C ALA A 18 -1.84 13.87 -8.89
N LEU A 19 -1.69 15.19 -9.09
CA LEU A 19 -2.83 16.10 -9.26
C LEU A 19 -3.57 15.86 -10.58
N GLU A 20 -2.83 15.62 -11.66
CA GLU A 20 -3.38 15.32 -12.99
C GLU A 20 -4.17 14.00 -12.99
N ALA A 21 -3.57 12.92 -12.48
CA ALA A 21 -4.24 11.64 -12.35
C ALA A 21 -5.41 11.68 -11.35
N ALA A 22 -5.38 12.55 -10.35
CA ALA A 22 -6.52 12.79 -9.49
C ALA A 22 -7.63 13.63 -10.13
N GLY A 23 -7.37 14.30 -11.27
CA GLY A 23 -8.29 15.24 -11.89
C GLY A 23 -8.52 16.51 -11.06
N ILE A 24 -7.54 16.89 -10.23
CA ILE A 24 -7.63 18.00 -9.28
C ILE A 24 -6.76 19.17 -9.73
N THR A 25 -7.33 20.38 -9.72
CA THR A 25 -6.56 21.60 -9.96
C THR A 25 -5.57 21.85 -8.82
N PRO A 26 -4.35 22.35 -9.09
CA PRO A 26 -3.37 22.62 -8.05
C PRO A 26 -3.95 23.46 -6.89
N PRO A 27 -3.79 23.02 -5.63
CA PRO A 27 -4.37 23.68 -4.48
C PRO A 27 -3.69 25.01 -4.17
N ASN A 28 -4.32 25.82 -3.32
CA ASN A 28 -3.75 27.10 -2.88
C ASN A 28 -2.55 26.87 -1.93
N PRO A 29 -1.31 27.23 -2.33
CA PRO A 29 -0.12 26.96 -1.53
C PRO A 29 -0.08 27.73 -0.20
N SER A 30 -0.89 28.79 -0.02
CA SER A 30 -0.94 29.51 1.27
C SER A 30 -1.60 28.72 2.40
N GLU A 31 -2.35 27.67 2.08
CA GLU A 31 -3.06 26.84 3.06
C GLU A 31 -2.24 25.65 3.56
N ALA A 32 -1.02 25.52 3.03
CA ALA A 32 -0.18 24.37 3.26
C ALA A 32 0.33 24.29 4.71
N LYS A 33 0.24 23.10 5.30
CA LYS A 33 0.63 22.81 6.67
C LYS A 33 1.59 21.62 6.71
N ARG A 34 2.49 21.64 7.70
CA ARG A 34 3.30 20.46 8.01
C ARG A 34 2.48 19.55 8.91
N VAL A 35 2.48 18.27 8.57
CA VAL A 35 1.82 17.21 9.32
C VAL A 35 2.88 16.18 9.61
N ASP A 36 3.10 15.91 10.89
CA ASP A 36 3.97 14.82 11.31
C ASP A 36 3.10 13.57 11.44
N VAL A 37 3.60 12.47 10.87
CA VAL A 37 2.85 11.24 10.67
C VAL A 37 3.68 10.10 11.26
N SER A 38 3.13 9.43 12.26
CA SER A 38 3.83 8.32 12.92
C SER A 38 3.62 7.02 12.15
N GLY A 39 4.72 6.45 11.68
CA GLY A 39 4.80 5.11 11.11
C GLY A 39 5.21 4.06 12.15
N PRO A 40 5.37 2.80 11.71
CA PRO A 40 5.91 1.72 12.53
C PRO A 40 7.30 2.06 13.12
N LYS A 41 7.67 1.42 14.22
CA LYS A 41 8.98 1.59 14.90
C LYS A 41 9.28 3.02 15.41
N ASN A 42 8.25 3.84 15.67
CA ASN A 42 8.38 5.26 16.08
C ASN A 42 9.04 6.17 15.03
N ASN A 43 9.10 5.75 13.76
CA ASN A 43 9.52 6.64 12.70
C ASN A 43 8.43 7.71 12.50
N THR A 44 8.81 8.97 12.68
CA THR A 44 7.92 10.10 12.36
C THR A 44 8.33 10.65 11.01
N GLU A 45 7.46 10.50 10.03
CA GLU A 45 7.62 11.13 8.72
C GLU A 45 6.95 12.49 8.71
N ARG A 46 7.59 13.44 8.04
CA ARG A 46 7.04 14.78 7.89
C ARG A 46 6.48 14.95 6.49
N TRP A 47 5.21 15.28 6.46
CA TRP A 47 4.47 15.56 5.25
C TRP A 47 4.03 17.01 5.17
N ILE A 48 3.73 17.44 3.97
CA ILE A 48 3.13 18.73 3.66
C ILE A 48 1.75 18.47 3.12
N ALA A 49 0.72 18.90 3.84
CA ALA A 49 -0.67 18.74 3.46
C ALA A 49 -1.27 20.09 3.03
N ILE A 50 -2.01 20.10 1.93
CA ILE A 50 -2.70 21.25 1.36
C ILE A 50 -4.12 20.84 1.00
N PRO A 51 -5.16 21.49 1.59
CA PRO A 51 -6.54 21.30 1.15
C PRO A 51 -6.67 21.61 -0.35
N ALA A 52 -7.31 20.74 -1.12
CA ALA A 52 -7.41 20.90 -2.58
C ALA A 52 -8.83 21.08 -3.10
N ALA A 53 -9.78 20.33 -2.56
CA ALA A 53 -11.21 20.48 -2.80
C ALA A 53 -11.98 20.02 -1.54
N GLU A 54 -13.30 20.12 -1.54
CA GLU A 54 -14.11 19.59 -0.44
C GLU A 54 -13.83 18.09 -0.23
N GLY A 55 -13.39 17.73 0.98
CA GLY A 55 -13.00 16.35 1.31
C GLY A 55 -11.68 15.87 0.71
N THR A 56 -11.00 16.66 -0.13
CA THR A 56 -9.78 16.27 -0.84
C THR A 56 -8.54 16.97 -0.28
N THR A 57 -7.48 16.20 -0.04
CA THR A 57 -6.19 16.72 0.46
C THR A 57 -5.05 16.30 -0.45
N PHE A 58 -4.28 17.27 -0.94
CA PHE A 58 -2.97 17.01 -1.53
C PHE A 58 -1.93 16.91 -0.41
N SER A 59 -1.06 15.91 -0.49
CA SER A 59 -0.01 15.64 0.48
C SER A 59 1.32 15.39 -0.23
N TYR A 60 2.42 15.82 0.34
CA TYR A 60 3.75 15.61 -0.23
C TYR A 60 4.79 15.28 0.85
N ASN A 61 5.60 14.25 0.60
CA ASN A 61 6.75 13.89 1.42
C ASN A 61 8.03 14.33 0.72
N GLU A 62 8.78 15.23 1.37
CA GLU A 62 10.03 15.77 0.83
C GLU A 62 11.16 14.74 0.78
N ASN A 63 11.21 13.83 1.75
CA ASN A 63 12.29 12.85 1.89
C ASN A 63 12.13 11.72 0.87
N GLU A 64 10.90 11.21 0.75
CA GLU A 64 10.59 10.09 -0.12
C GLU A 64 10.22 10.53 -1.55
N ASN A 65 10.05 11.84 -1.77
CA ASN A 65 9.63 12.41 -3.06
C ASN A 65 8.32 11.80 -3.59
N ILE A 66 7.33 11.75 -2.69
CA ILE A 66 6.00 11.16 -2.94
C ILE A 66 4.96 12.25 -2.86
N ALA A 67 4.06 12.29 -3.83
CA ALA A 67 2.86 13.10 -3.80
C ALA A 67 1.62 12.20 -3.70
N GLU A 68 0.69 12.57 -2.83
CA GLU A 68 -0.60 11.90 -2.69
C GLU A 68 -1.74 12.89 -2.83
N VAL A 69 -2.84 12.45 -3.45
CA VAL A 69 -4.11 13.17 -3.44
C VAL A 69 -5.16 12.24 -2.87
N GLN A 70 -5.53 12.46 -1.62
CA GLN A 70 -6.66 11.76 -1.01
C GLN A 70 -7.95 12.39 -1.48
N ARG A 71 -8.79 11.65 -2.21
CA ARG A 71 -10.08 12.13 -2.71
C ARG A 71 -11.19 11.93 -1.68
N ASP A 72 -11.18 10.77 -1.03
CA ASP A 72 -12.11 10.38 0.02
C ASP A 72 -11.45 9.34 0.97
N SER A 73 -12.23 8.72 1.86
CA SER A 73 -11.73 7.71 2.81
C SER A 73 -11.30 6.40 2.17
N GLU A 74 -11.73 6.14 0.93
CA GLU A 74 -11.51 4.89 0.22
C GLU A 74 -10.75 5.09 -1.10
N SER A 75 -10.38 6.32 -1.48
CA SER A 75 -9.66 6.54 -2.73
C SER A 75 -8.61 7.62 -2.61
N PHE A 76 -7.44 7.31 -3.17
CA PHE A 76 -6.33 8.23 -3.27
C PHE A 76 -5.56 7.99 -4.57
N VAL A 77 -4.86 9.02 -5.03
CA VAL A 77 -3.82 8.89 -6.05
C VAL A 77 -2.47 9.06 -5.38
N ARG A 78 -1.50 8.26 -5.78
CA ARG A 78 -0.10 8.41 -5.37
C ARG A 78 0.77 8.52 -6.61
N ALA A 79 1.70 9.46 -6.59
CA ALA A 79 2.81 9.50 -7.52
C ALA A 79 4.12 9.41 -6.75
N THR A 80 5.02 8.56 -7.24
CA THR A 80 6.33 8.33 -6.64
C THR A 80 7.39 8.45 -7.73
N ALA A 81 8.44 9.22 -7.45
CA ALA A 81 9.60 9.27 -8.35
C ALA A 81 10.60 8.18 -7.98
N ARG A 82 10.89 7.26 -8.91
CA ARG A 82 11.84 6.15 -8.71
C ARG A 82 12.68 5.96 -9.96
N ASP A 83 14.00 5.88 -9.79
CA ASP A 83 14.98 5.63 -10.87
C ASP A 83 14.87 6.55 -12.10
N GLY A 84 14.39 7.78 -11.91
CA GLY A 84 14.20 8.77 -12.97
C GLY A 84 12.83 8.75 -13.63
N ASP A 85 12.00 7.76 -13.31
CA ASP A 85 10.61 7.65 -13.75
C ASP A 85 9.64 8.12 -12.66
N ILE A 86 8.43 8.47 -13.07
CA ILE A 86 7.31 8.78 -12.16
C ILE A 86 6.27 7.68 -12.33
N ILE A 87 6.05 6.94 -11.26
CA ILE A 87 5.03 5.90 -11.18
C ILE A 87 3.79 6.50 -10.54
N VAL A 88 2.64 6.29 -11.16
CA VAL A 88 1.35 6.77 -10.66
C VAL A 88 0.46 5.59 -10.33
N GLU A 89 -0.25 5.68 -9.22
CA GLU A 89 -1.19 4.69 -8.71
C GLU A 89 -2.51 5.40 -8.41
N ASP A 90 -3.63 4.91 -8.95
CA ASP A 90 -4.97 5.43 -8.65
C ASP A 90 -5.75 4.38 -7.88
N VAL A 91 -5.67 4.47 -6.56
CA VAL A 91 -6.08 3.41 -5.66
C VAL A 91 -7.53 3.63 -5.21
N LYS A 92 -8.32 2.55 -5.30
CA LYS A 92 -9.63 2.38 -4.67
C LYS A 92 -9.57 1.24 -3.65
N LEU A 93 -10.10 1.53 -2.47
CA LEU A 93 -10.24 0.64 -1.32
C LEU A 93 -11.73 0.41 -1.03
N GLY A 94 -11.99 -0.38 0.01
CA GLY A 94 -13.31 -0.55 0.61
C GLY A 94 -13.87 -1.95 0.44
N ASP A 95 -14.96 -2.23 1.16
CA ASP A 95 -15.57 -3.55 1.25
C ASP A 95 -16.01 -4.09 -0.11
N GLU A 96 -16.43 -3.22 -1.04
CA GLU A 96 -16.80 -3.63 -2.39
C GLU A 96 -15.63 -4.27 -3.15
N VAL A 97 -14.45 -3.65 -3.08
CA VAL A 97 -13.21 -4.13 -3.71
C VAL A 97 -12.78 -5.45 -3.06
N THR A 98 -12.75 -5.48 -1.73
CA THR A 98 -12.40 -6.68 -0.95
C THR A 98 -13.33 -7.86 -1.25
N ASN A 99 -14.65 -7.64 -1.21
CA ASN A 99 -15.62 -8.70 -1.46
C ASN A 99 -15.57 -9.21 -2.91
N ARG A 100 -15.30 -8.33 -3.88
CA ARG A 100 -15.10 -8.76 -5.27
C ARG A 100 -13.85 -9.63 -5.40
N ALA A 101 -12.73 -9.18 -4.85
CA ALA A 101 -11.47 -9.92 -4.89
C ALA A 101 -11.62 -11.30 -4.24
N LEU A 102 -12.23 -11.36 -3.04
CA LEU A 102 -12.46 -12.61 -2.34
C LEU A 102 -13.31 -13.60 -3.14
N ARG A 103 -14.37 -13.14 -3.82
CA ARG A 103 -15.18 -14.00 -4.69
C ARG A 103 -14.37 -14.58 -5.84
N ILE A 104 -13.51 -13.77 -6.47
CA ILE A 104 -12.66 -14.22 -7.57
C ILE A 104 -11.71 -15.31 -7.06
N LEU A 105 -10.99 -15.03 -5.98
CA LEU A 105 -10.05 -15.98 -5.37
C LEU A 105 -10.73 -17.30 -4.96
N GLN A 106 -11.89 -17.24 -4.31
CA GLN A 106 -12.65 -18.43 -3.89
C GLN A 106 -13.20 -19.26 -5.05
N SER A 107 -13.21 -18.72 -6.27
CA SER A 107 -13.69 -19.41 -7.48
C SER A 107 -12.56 -19.81 -8.43
N SER A 108 -11.30 -19.52 -8.08
CA SER A 108 -10.15 -19.69 -8.94
C SER A 108 -9.41 -20.99 -8.60
N ASP A 109 -9.42 -21.94 -9.54
CA ASP A 109 -8.61 -23.16 -9.45
C ASP A 109 -7.11 -22.83 -9.37
N GLU A 110 -6.68 -21.69 -9.93
CA GLU A 110 -5.30 -21.22 -9.81
C GLU A 110 -4.96 -20.76 -8.39
N PHE A 111 -5.92 -20.17 -7.67
CA PHE A 111 -5.71 -19.75 -6.29
C PHE A 111 -5.65 -20.97 -5.36
N ASP A 112 -6.52 -21.95 -5.56
CA ASP A 112 -6.46 -23.23 -4.83
C ASP A 112 -5.08 -23.91 -5.01
N GLN A 113 -4.55 -23.93 -6.23
CA GLN A 113 -3.19 -24.42 -6.49
C GLN A 113 -2.11 -23.59 -5.79
N ALA A 114 -2.29 -22.26 -5.70
CA ALA A 114 -1.36 -21.40 -4.99
C ALA A 114 -1.38 -21.66 -3.47
N LEU A 115 -2.55 -21.96 -2.90
CA LEU A 115 -2.69 -22.34 -1.49
C LEU A 115 -2.00 -23.68 -1.21
N ASP A 116 -2.20 -24.68 -2.08
CA ASP A 116 -1.53 -25.98 -1.99
C ASP A 116 0.00 -25.82 -2.10
N ASN A 117 0.49 -25.03 -3.07
CA ASN A 117 1.93 -24.77 -3.23
C ASN A 117 2.56 -24.04 -2.05
N ALA A 118 1.75 -23.31 -1.28
CA ALA A 118 2.16 -22.57 -0.10
C ALA A 118 1.97 -23.36 1.21
N ASP A 119 1.53 -24.62 1.15
CA ASP A 119 1.19 -25.45 2.32
C ASP A 119 0.21 -24.74 3.28
N VAL A 120 -0.84 -24.11 2.74
CA VAL A 120 -1.85 -23.39 3.53
C VAL A 120 -2.90 -24.35 4.10
N ASP A 121 -3.09 -24.30 5.42
CA ASP A 121 -4.13 -25.05 6.16
C ASP A 121 -5.44 -24.25 6.29
N ASP A 122 -5.35 -22.93 6.54
CA ASP A 122 -6.52 -22.07 6.75
C ASP A 122 -6.37 -20.68 6.12
N VAL A 123 -7.47 -20.16 5.59
CA VAL A 123 -7.59 -18.80 5.04
C VAL A 123 -8.52 -17.96 5.92
N MET A 124 -7.99 -16.90 6.51
CA MET A 124 -8.76 -15.99 7.38
C MET A 124 -9.59 -14.99 6.56
N THR A 125 -10.64 -15.48 5.92
CA THR A 125 -11.48 -14.71 4.97
C THR A 125 -12.11 -13.45 5.56
N ASP A 126 -12.34 -13.40 6.88
CA ASP A 126 -12.88 -12.24 7.62
C ASP A 126 -11.87 -11.10 7.80
N LYS A 127 -10.60 -11.34 7.48
CA LYS A 127 -9.49 -10.38 7.61
C LYS A 127 -8.85 -10.04 6.28
N VAL A 128 -9.42 -10.52 5.17
CA VAL A 128 -8.96 -10.17 3.83
C VAL A 128 -9.21 -8.68 3.60
N ALA A 129 -8.27 -8.04 2.92
CA ALA A 129 -8.42 -6.67 2.49
C ALA A 129 -7.85 -6.54 1.08
N ALA A 130 -8.46 -5.70 0.24
CA ALA A 130 -7.98 -5.51 -1.12
C ALA A 130 -7.92 -4.03 -1.53
N ASN A 131 -7.06 -3.76 -2.50
CA ASN A 131 -7.06 -2.52 -3.26
C ASN A 131 -7.25 -2.81 -4.75
N PHE A 132 -7.77 -1.83 -5.47
CA PHE A 132 -7.83 -1.82 -6.92
C PHE A 132 -7.11 -0.58 -7.42
N ASP A 133 -6.10 -0.78 -8.25
CA ASP A 133 -5.39 0.30 -8.91
C ASP A 133 -6.00 0.51 -10.31
N ARG A 134 -6.66 1.66 -10.50
CA ARG A 134 -7.33 2.02 -11.75
C ARG A 134 -6.35 2.31 -12.88
N GLU A 135 -5.11 2.67 -12.56
CA GLU A 135 -4.09 2.95 -13.58
C GLU A 135 -3.60 1.65 -14.21
N SER A 136 -3.29 0.63 -13.40
CA SER A 136 -2.83 -0.67 -13.91
C SER A 136 -3.95 -1.68 -14.21
N GLY A 137 -5.17 -1.45 -13.71
CA GLY A 137 -6.27 -2.41 -13.79
C GLY A 137 -6.11 -3.62 -12.86
N ILE A 138 -5.13 -3.60 -11.96
CA ILE A 138 -4.82 -4.73 -11.07
C ILE A 138 -5.56 -4.57 -9.74
N THR A 139 -6.27 -5.62 -9.32
CA THR A 139 -6.74 -5.78 -7.94
C THR A 139 -5.71 -6.58 -7.15
N ARG A 140 -5.37 -6.13 -5.95
CA ARG A 140 -4.47 -6.84 -5.05
C ARG A 140 -5.19 -7.18 -3.77
N ALA A 141 -5.28 -8.47 -3.47
CA ALA A 141 -5.87 -8.98 -2.26
C ALA A 141 -4.77 -9.44 -1.30
N PHE A 142 -4.87 -8.98 -0.05
CA PHE A 142 -4.02 -9.40 1.04
C PHE A 142 -4.81 -10.36 1.90
N VAL A 143 -4.36 -11.61 1.90
CA VAL A 143 -5.08 -12.77 2.42
C VAL A 143 -4.27 -13.37 3.56
N PRO A 144 -4.62 -13.11 4.83
CA PRO A 144 -3.97 -13.75 5.95
C PRO A 144 -4.30 -15.25 5.97
N THR A 145 -3.27 -16.07 6.15
CA THR A 145 -3.37 -17.53 6.14
C THR A 145 -2.59 -18.15 7.30
N THR A 146 -2.95 -19.39 7.63
CA THR A 146 -2.18 -20.27 8.52
C THR A 146 -1.64 -21.42 7.68
N LEU A 147 -0.35 -21.70 7.82
CA LEU A 147 0.33 -22.81 7.16
C LEU A 147 0.13 -24.11 7.95
N GLU A 148 0.34 -25.27 7.32
CA GLU A 148 0.22 -26.58 7.97
C GLU A 148 1.11 -26.74 9.22
N ASN A 149 2.24 -26.03 9.25
CA ASN A 149 3.17 -26.03 10.39
C ASN A 149 2.70 -25.15 11.57
N GLY A 150 1.54 -24.49 11.44
CA GLY A 150 0.96 -23.56 12.41
C GLY A 150 1.53 -22.15 12.37
N GLU A 151 2.49 -21.88 11.49
CA GLU A 151 2.95 -20.52 11.20
C GLU A 151 1.88 -19.76 10.45
N THR A 152 1.96 -18.45 10.50
CA THR A 152 1.02 -17.57 9.79
C THR A 152 1.75 -16.93 8.62
N LEU A 153 1.03 -16.61 7.56
CA LEU A 153 1.56 -15.95 6.38
C LEU A 153 0.53 -14.91 5.90
N MET A 154 0.97 -13.88 5.19
CA MET A 154 0.06 -13.01 4.45
C MET A 154 0.29 -13.22 2.96
N LEU A 155 -0.65 -13.83 2.28
CA LEU A 155 -0.58 -13.94 0.83
C LEU A 155 -0.95 -12.60 0.18
N MET A 156 -0.21 -12.19 -0.84
CA MET A 156 -0.60 -11.11 -1.74
C MET A 156 -0.95 -11.71 -3.10
N ALA A 157 -2.24 -11.71 -3.44
CA ALA A 157 -2.73 -12.16 -4.74
C ALA A 157 -2.97 -10.96 -5.66
N GLU A 158 -2.37 -10.95 -6.85
CA GLU A 158 -2.69 -10.01 -7.93
C GLU A 158 -3.72 -10.65 -8.87
N ILE A 159 -4.80 -9.91 -9.12
CA ILE A 159 -5.89 -10.25 -10.04
C ILE A 159 -5.87 -9.21 -11.15
N ASP A 160 -5.84 -9.65 -12.40
CA ASP A 160 -5.80 -8.76 -13.55
C ASP A 160 -7.18 -8.18 -13.92
N GLU A 161 -7.20 -7.34 -14.96
CA GLU A 161 -8.43 -6.70 -15.46
C GLU A 161 -9.50 -7.69 -15.95
N ASN A 162 -9.10 -8.93 -16.29
CA ASN A 162 -9.96 -10.00 -16.75
C ASN A 162 -10.44 -10.90 -15.60
N GLU A 163 -10.25 -10.47 -14.35
CA GLU A 163 -10.58 -11.23 -13.14
C GLU A 163 -9.82 -12.55 -13.03
N SER A 164 -8.65 -12.64 -13.66
CA SER A 164 -7.79 -13.84 -13.63
C SER A 164 -6.64 -13.66 -12.65
N LEU A 165 -6.25 -14.76 -11.97
CA LEU A 165 -5.12 -14.74 -11.05
C LEU A 165 -3.81 -14.57 -11.81
N LYS A 166 -3.13 -13.45 -11.56
CA LYS A 166 -1.86 -13.10 -12.21
C LYS A 166 -0.66 -13.60 -11.41
N SER A 167 -0.72 -13.46 -10.09
CA SER A 167 0.34 -13.97 -9.21
C SER A 167 -0.09 -14.07 -7.75
N VAL A 168 0.58 -14.94 -6.99
CA VAL A 168 0.46 -15.03 -5.52
C VAL A 168 1.84 -15.04 -4.89
N TYR A 169 2.07 -14.14 -3.93
CA TYR A 169 3.30 -14.03 -3.16
C TYR A 169 3.07 -14.30 -1.68
N GLY A 170 4.03 -14.93 -1.01
CA GLY A 170 4.00 -15.17 0.43
C GLY A 170 4.73 -14.11 1.22
N LEU A 171 4.01 -13.23 1.90
CA LEU A 171 4.61 -12.20 2.74
C LEU A 171 4.77 -12.75 4.18
N PRO A 172 5.99 -12.79 4.74
CA PRO A 172 6.22 -13.31 6.09
C PRO A 172 5.40 -12.52 7.11
N SER A 173 4.69 -13.23 7.99
CA SER A 173 3.71 -12.61 8.89
C SER A 173 4.24 -12.28 10.29
N SER A 174 5.36 -12.88 10.72
CA SER A 174 5.90 -12.64 12.07
C SER A 174 7.40 -12.45 12.11
N SER A 175 7.81 -11.29 12.64
CA SER A 175 9.07 -11.09 13.34
C SER A 175 9.07 -11.94 14.61
N SER A 176 9.81 -13.04 14.61
CA SER A 176 10.13 -13.81 15.81
C SER A 176 11.11 -13.03 16.68
N GLY A 177 10.62 -11.99 17.36
CA GLY A 177 11.42 -11.12 18.22
C GLY A 177 12.13 -10.03 17.43
N ILE A 178 11.88 -8.78 17.81
CA ILE A 178 12.75 -7.66 17.46
C ILE A 178 14.08 -7.87 18.22
N SER A 179 14.96 -8.72 17.71
CA SER A 179 16.39 -8.62 17.99
C SER A 179 17.04 -7.83 16.87
N THR A 180 17.79 -6.80 17.24
CA THR A 180 18.47 -5.84 16.37
C THR A 180 19.64 -6.42 15.57
N GLN A 181 19.61 -7.70 15.22
CA GLN A 181 20.71 -8.37 14.51
C GLN A 181 20.15 -9.39 13.54
N ASP A 182 20.31 -9.06 12.26
CA ASP A 182 20.20 -9.90 11.06
C ASP A 182 18.77 -10.31 10.64
N ASP A 183 18.03 -9.39 10.01
CA ASP A 183 16.83 -9.68 9.19
C ASP A 183 16.78 -8.69 8.00
N ASP A 184 17.62 -8.91 6.99
CA ASP A 184 17.64 -8.09 5.76
C ASP A 184 16.28 -8.09 5.04
N ASP A 185 15.46 -9.13 5.21
CA ASP A 185 14.19 -9.31 4.50
C ASP A 185 13.10 -8.33 4.98
N ILE A 186 13.05 -8.02 6.28
CA ILE A 186 12.09 -7.06 6.84
C ILE A 186 12.54 -5.63 6.54
N GLU A 187 13.85 -5.35 6.54
CA GLU A 187 14.36 -4.03 6.12
C GLU A 187 14.19 -3.81 4.62
N CYS A 188 14.33 -4.86 3.80
CA CYS A 188 14.01 -4.83 2.38
C CYS A 188 12.51 -4.60 2.16
N TRP A 189 11.66 -5.30 2.91
CA TRP A 189 10.20 -5.14 2.86
C TRP A 189 9.75 -3.73 3.28
N ILE A 190 10.20 -3.25 4.45
CA ILE A 190 9.89 -1.91 4.95
C ILE A 190 10.51 -0.83 4.05
N GLY A 191 11.73 -1.03 3.56
CA GLY A 191 12.43 -0.08 2.70
C GLY A 191 11.79 0.12 1.33
N CYS A 192 11.11 -0.90 0.81
CA CYS A 192 10.33 -0.76 -0.42
C CYS A 192 8.92 -0.21 -0.19
N ILE A 193 8.40 -0.30 1.04
CA ILE A 193 7.08 0.24 1.39
C ILE A 193 7.21 1.73 1.69
N SER A 194 6.86 2.55 0.72
CA SER A 194 6.68 3.96 0.99
C SER A 194 5.33 4.20 1.70
N PHE A 195 5.40 4.86 2.85
CA PHE A 195 4.22 5.27 3.61
C PHE A 195 3.56 6.50 2.98
N GLY A 196 2.29 6.74 3.31
CA GLY A 196 1.47 7.86 2.83
C GLY A 196 0.67 8.49 3.96
N ILE A 197 0.19 9.73 3.84
CA ILE A 197 -0.67 10.34 4.88
C ILE A 197 -1.96 9.52 5.03
N THR A 198 -2.59 9.16 3.91
CA THR A 198 -3.83 8.37 3.92
C THR A 198 -3.58 7.03 4.58
N CYS A 199 -2.46 6.41 4.21
CA CYS A 199 -2.03 5.14 4.75
C CYS A 199 -1.78 5.21 6.24
N ALA A 200 -1.17 6.27 6.75
CA ALA A 200 -0.90 6.40 8.17
C ALA A 200 -2.14 6.37 9.05
N ASN A 201 -3.20 7.03 8.63
CA ASN A 201 -4.45 7.05 9.39
C ASN A 201 -5.10 5.66 9.42
N VAL A 202 -5.08 4.94 8.29
CA VAL A 202 -5.60 3.56 8.19
C VAL A 202 -4.69 2.57 8.92
N CYS A 203 -3.39 2.84 8.94
CA CYS A 203 -2.34 2.00 9.52
C CYS A 203 -2.10 2.24 11.02
N THR A 204 -2.68 3.29 11.61
CA THR A 204 -2.51 3.64 13.03
C THR A 204 -2.88 2.47 13.97
N PRO A 205 -3.94 1.68 13.72
CA PRO A 205 -4.21 0.45 14.48
C PRO A 205 -3.10 -0.61 14.35
N CYS A 206 -2.49 -0.78 13.17
CA CYS A 206 -1.38 -1.71 13.00
C CYS A 206 -0.09 -1.21 13.67
N ALA A 207 0.15 0.10 13.63
CA ALA A 207 1.31 0.73 14.28
C ALA A 207 1.24 0.63 15.81
N SER A 208 0.03 0.52 16.38
CA SER A 208 -0.20 0.39 17.83
C SER A 208 -0.36 -1.06 18.33
N ALA A 209 -0.65 -2.02 17.44
CA ALA A 209 -0.73 -3.44 17.76
C ALA A 209 -0.14 -4.26 16.60
N PRO A 210 1.11 -4.75 16.68
CA PRO A 210 1.80 -5.42 15.58
C PRO A 210 1.39 -6.89 15.41
N THR A 211 0.11 -7.23 15.65
CA THR A 211 -0.40 -8.59 15.41
C THR A 211 -0.98 -8.70 14.01
N ILE A 212 -0.66 -9.77 13.30
CA ILE A 212 -1.02 -10.06 11.91
C ILE A 212 -2.47 -9.73 11.50
N PRO A 213 -3.50 -9.96 12.33
CA PRO A 213 -4.89 -9.62 11.99
C PRO A 213 -5.12 -8.13 11.76
N THR A 214 -4.32 -7.27 12.41
CA THR A 214 -4.49 -5.82 12.33
C THR A 214 -3.74 -5.22 11.15
N CYS A 215 -2.79 -5.96 10.54
CA CYS A 215 -1.92 -5.48 9.48
C CYS A 215 -2.44 -5.70 8.05
N ALA A 216 -3.45 -6.55 7.82
CA ALA A 216 -4.03 -6.70 6.47
C ALA A 216 -4.58 -5.36 5.90
N PRO A 217 -5.26 -4.51 6.70
CA PRO A 217 -5.57 -3.13 6.31
C PRO A 217 -4.34 -2.26 6.00
N CYS A 218 -3.20 -2.56 6.61
CA CYS A 218 -1.92 -1.89 6.34
C CYS A 218 -1.26 -2.33 5.03
N ALA A 219 -1.40 -3.61 4.65
CA ALA A 219 -0.83 -4.12 3.40
C ALA A 219 -1.54 -3.52 2.18
N VAL A 220 -2.84 -3.24 2.30
CA VAL A 220 -3.65 -2.50 1.33
C VAL A 220 -3.17 -1.07 1.07
N CYS A 221 -2.43 -0.49 2.02
CA CYS A 221 -1.86 0.84 1.95
C CYS A 221 -0.46 0.89 1.30
N VAL A 222 0.16 -0.27 1.10
CA VAL A 222 1.41 -0.37 0.34
C VAL A 222 1.11 0.01 -1.10
N GLY A 223 1.97 0.85 -1.70
CA GLY A 223 1.87 1.15 -3.12
C GLY A 223 1.74 -0.16 -3.91
N ALA A 224 0.67 -0.27 -4.68
CA ALA A 224 0.33 -1.39 -5.53
C ALA A 224 1.54 -1.95 -6.30
N THR A 225 2.34 -1.05 -6.85
CA THR A 225 3.55 -1.32 -7.63
C THR A 225 4.75 -1.63 -6.74
N ALA A 226 4.81 -0.98 -5.57
CA ALA A 226 5.87 -1.14 -4.60
C ALA A 226 5.84 -2.53 -3.95
N ALA A 227 4.66 -3.09 -3.63
CA ALA A 227 4.55 -4.42 -3.02
C ALA A 227 5.06 -5.53 -3.96
N ALA A 228 4.64 -5.50 -5.24
CA ALA A 228 5.08 -6.48 -6.24
C ALA A 228 6.55 -6.27 -6.67
N ALA A 229 7.04 -5.03 -6.72
CA ALA A 229 8.46 -4.75 -6.91
C ALA A 229 9.29 -5.26 -5.73
N CYS A 230 8.83 -5.01 -4.51
CA CYS A 230 9.46 -5.47 -3.28
C CYS A 230 9.54 -6.99 -3.21
N ALA A 231 8.43 -7.69 -3.52
CA ALA A 231 8.43 -9.14 -3.54
C ALA A 231 9.48 -9.70 -4.51
N ARG A 232 9.72 -9.03 -5.65
CA ARG A 232 10.78 -9.44 -6.59
C ARG A 232 12.19 -9.08 -6.12
N GLU A 233 12.37 -7.89 -5.54
CA GLU A 233 13.68 -7.41 -5.10
C GLU A 233 14.19 -8.12 -3.85
N CYS A 234 13.28 -8.50 -2.95
CA CYS A 234 13.58 -9.22 -1.71
C CYS A 234 13.47 -10.74 -1.85
N ASP A 235 13.44 -11.28 -3.07
CA ASP A 235 13.35 -12.72 -3.38
C ASP A 235 12.22 -13.45 -2.62
N ILE A 236 11.07 -12.77 -2.47
CA ILE A 236 9.92 -13.31 -1.75
C ILE A 236 9.32 -14.47 -2.56
N PRO A 237 9.05 -15.63 -1.91
CA PRO A 237 8.47 -16.78 -2.59
C PRO A 237 7.20 -16.44 -3.36
N LYS A 238 7.17 -16.87 -4.62
CA LYS A 238 6.03 -16.78 -5.53
C LYS A 238 5.40 -18.17 -5.68
N PHE A 239 4.11 -18.28 -5.37
CA PHE A 239 3.36 -19.54 -5.36
C PHE A 239 2.50 -19.74 -6.62
N TRP A 240 2.31 -18.67 -7.40
CA TRP A 240 1.64 -18.64 -8.71
C TRP A 240 2.11 -17.42 -9.48
#